data_AF-A0A1I4BWX1-F1
#
_entry.id   AF-A0A1I4BWX1-F1
#
_cell.length_a   1.000
_cell.length_b   1.000
_cell.length_c   1.000
_cell.angle_alpha   90.00
_cell.angle_beta   90.00
_cell.angle_gamma   90.00
#
_symmetry.space_group_name_H-M   'P 1'
#
loop_
_entity.id
_entity.type
_entity.pdbx_description
1 polymer ?
#
loop_
_entity_poly.entity_id
_entity_poly.type
_entity_poly.pdbx_seq_one_letter_code
_entity_poly.pdbx_strand_id
1 'polypeptide(L)'
;MRILDYMKKEDLQKVVEGVNKAAGIAITIEDASGKPVGKTAGHPDENAQKATENIMFGNERVGRVIISTQNGVPKTDDELSAAAFIVADGIKSVALANRFEKMKEAFDGVIKPELEKANQSVIDITGRAKKLEDIASKQNILTLNASIEAARAGTAGAGFAVVAHQMGDMSKSSGAIYGDIEKDAHNLKEIMGKIGDAVREDEEYDQ
;
A
#
# COMPACT_ATOMS: atom_id res chain seq x y z
N MET A 1 12.53 -16.64 6.95
CA MET A 1 11.48 -16.78 5.91
C MET A 1 11.91 -17.85 4.91
N ARG A 2 10.96 -18.45 4.17
CA ARG A 2 11.24 -19.47 3.14
C ARG A 2 10.95 -18.89 1.76
N ILE A 3 11.66 -19.37 0.74
CA ILE A 3 11.44 -18.94 -0.65
C ILE A 3 9.99 -19.12 -1.14
N LEU A 4 9.27 -20.11 -0.59
CA LEU A 4 7.86 -20.35 -0.90
C LEU A 4 6.90 -19.30 -0.33
N ASP A 5 7.36 -18.45 0.58
CA ASP A 5 6.59 -17.28 1.04
C ASP A 5 6.51 -16.21 -0.06
N TYR A 6 7.47 -16.22 -0.99
CA TYR A 6 7.65 -15.23 -2.06
C TYR A 6 7.22 -15.75 -3.44
N MET A 7 7.26 -17.06 -3.67
CA MET A 7 6.99 -17.65 -4.97
C MET A 7 6.27 -19.00 -4.83
N LYS A 8 5.30 -19.25 -5.70
CA LYS A 8 4.65 -20.56 -5.78
C LYS A 8 5.64 -21.61 -6.31
N LYS A 9 5.48 -22.85 -5.88
CA LYS A 9 6.39 -23.95 -6.26
C LYS A 9 6.38 -24.20 -7.78
N GLU A 10 5.26 -23.91 -8.44
CA GLU A 10 5.08 -24.06 -9.89
C GLU A 10 5.88 -23.02 -10.67
N ASP A 11 5.91 -21.77 -10.22
CA ASP A 11 6.68 -20.70 -10.88
C ASP A 11 8.17 -20.93 -10.74
N LEU A 12 8.58 -21.40 -9.56
CA LEU A 12 9.96 -21.83 -9.30
C LEU A 12 10.36 -22.99 -10.21
N GLN A 13 9.49 -23.97 -10.44
CA GLN A 13 9.73 -25.06 -11.39
C GLN A 13 9.86 -24.55 -12.83
N LYS A 14 9.03 -23.61 -13.27
CA LYS A 14 9.12 -23.04 -14.63
C LYS A 14 10.49 -22.38 -14.88
N VAL A 15 10.98 -21.59 -13.91
CA VAL A 15 12.30 -20.94 -14.01
C VAL A 15 13.40 -21.98 -14.10
N VAL A 16 13.39 -22.97 -13.20
CA VAL A 16 14.40 -24.04 -13.16
C VAL A 16 14.39 -24.89 -14.44
N GLU A 17 13.22 -25.32 -14.91
CA GLU A 17 13.10 -26.13 -16.12
C GLU A 17 13.52 -25.37 -17.39
N GLY A 18 13.19 -24.08 -17.47
CA GLY A 18 13.59 -23.23 -18.58
C GLY A 18 15.11 -23.11 -18.70
N VAL A 19 15.79 -22.82 -17.59
CA VAL A 19 17.26 -22.67 -17.58
C VAL A 19 17.97 -24.01 -17.74
N ASN A 20 17.47 -25.07 -17.11
CA ASN A 20 18.01 -26.43 -17.24
C ASN A 20 18.05 -26.90 -18.70
N LYS A 21 16.95 -26.70 -19.46
CA LYS A 21 16.87 -27.05 -20.88
C LYS A 21 17.84 -26.25 -21.75
N ALA A 22 18.12 -24.99 -21.40
CA ALA A 22 19.00 -24.12 -22.16
C ALA A 22 20.49 -24.38 -21.90
N ALA A 23 20.85 -24.74 -20.66
CA ALA A 23 22.25 -24.80 -20.22
C ALA A 23 22.80 -26.22 -19.98
N GLY A 24 21.96 -27.26 -19.95
CA GLY A 24 22.41 -28.65 -19.77
C GLY A 24 23.03 -28.93 -18.39
N ILE A 25 22.53 -28.27 -17.36
CA ILE A 25 23.06 -28.26 -15.99
C ILE A 25 21.99 -28.73 -15.00
N ALA A 26 22.35 -29.47 -13.96
CA ALA A 26 21.40 -29.86 -12.93
C ALA A 26 21.20 -28.70 -11.96
N ILE A 27 19.94 -28.40 -11.64
CA ILE A 27 19.59 -27.27 -10.79
C ILE A 27 18.77 -27.78 -9.61
N THR A 28 19.27 -27.56 -8.40
CA THR A 28 18.57 -27.78 -7.14
C THR A 28 18.39 -26.44 -6.44
N ILE A 29 17.18 -26.16 -5.97
CA ILE A 29 16.93 -25.02 -5.11
C ILE A 29 16.69 -25.54 -3.71
N GLU A 30 17.29 -24.90 -2.73
CA GLU A 30 17.03 -25.16 -1.33
C GLU A 30 16.47 -23.93 -0.63
N ASP A 31 15.64 -24.14 0.38
CA ASP A 31 15.21 -23.06 1.26
C ASP A 31 16.35 -22.62 2.20
N ALA A 32 16.10 -21.57 2.98
CA ALA A 32 17.06 -21.07 3.95
C ALA A 32 17.54 -22.11 4.98
N SER A 33 16.79 -23.20 5.19
CA SER A 33 17.12 -24.32 6.08
C SER A 33 17.93 -25.44 5.41
N GLY A 34 18.22 -25.31 4.10
CA GLY A 34 18.94 -26.30 3.32
C GLY A 34 18.08 -27.46 2.83
N LYS A 35 16.75 -27.35 2.91
CA LYS A 35 15.84 -28.37 2.39
C LYS A 35 15.53 -28.10 0.92
N PRO A 36 15.58 -29.11 0.04
CA PRO A 36 15.20 -28.94 -1.35
C PRO A 36 13.76 -28.43 -1.50
N VAL A 37 13.59 -27.42 -2.35
CA VAL A 37 12.31 -26.81 -2.70
C VAL A 37 12.01 -27.12 -4.15
N GLY A 38 10.90 -27.80 -4.40
CA GLY A 38 10.56 -28.19 -5.76
C GLY A 38 11.16 -29.52 -6.15
N LYS A 39 11.18 -29.78 -7.46
CA LYS A 39 11.91 -30.91 -8.04
C LYS A 39 13.24 -30.40 -8.56
N THR A 40 14.31 -31.16 -8.37
CA THR A 40 15.57 -30.91 -9.06
C THR A 40 15.36 -31.08 -10.56
N ALA A 41 15.85 -30.14 -11.36
CA ALA A 41 15.86 -30.32 -12.81
C ALA A 41 17.14 -31.04 -13.22
N GLY A 42 16.97 -32.19 -13.88
CA GLY A 42 18.04 -33.07 -14.34
C GLY A 42 18.72 -33.91 -13.25
N HIS A 43 19.69 -34.73 -13.67
CA HIS A 43 20.39 -35.66 -12.79
C HIS A 43 21.83 -35.14 -12.56
N PRO A 44 22.17 -34.68 -11.35
CA PRO A 44 23.52 -34.21 -11.05
C PRO A 44 24.50 -35.40 -11.06
N ASP A 45 25.68 -35.25 -11.67
CA ASP A 45 26.73 -36.26 -11.54
C ASP A 45 27.27 -36.23 -10.09
N GLU A 46 27.48 -37.40 -9.46
CA GLU A 46 27.90 -37.48 -8.04
C GLU A 46 29.24 -36.78 -7.77
N ASN A 47 30.13 -36.75 -8.76
CA ASN A 47 31.44 -36.09 -8.71
C ASN A 47 31.48 -34.77 -9.51
N ALA A 48 30.32 -34.20 -9.87
CA ALA A 48 30.23 -32.94 -10.60
C ALA A 48 30.81 -31.77 -9.81
N GLN A 49 31.42 -30.82 -10.53
CA GLN A 49 31.63 -29.47 -10.02
C GLN A 49 30.28 -28.80 -9.73
N LYS A 50 30.25 -28.00 -8.66
CA LYS A 50 29.05 -27.31 -8.19
C LYS A 50 29.32 -25.84 -7.97
N ALA A 51 28.40 -24.99 -8.43
CA ALA A 51 28.31 -23.60 -8.01
C ALA A 51 27.08 -23.41 -7.12
N THR A 52 27.17 -22.48 -6.18
CA THR A 52 26.07 -22.15 -5.27
C THR A 52 25.91 -20.65 -5.21
N GLU A 53 24.68 -20.18 -5.40
CA GLU A 53 24.33 -18.77 -5.27
C GLU A 53 23.20 -18.58 -4.26
N ASN A 54 23.32 -17.59 -3.38
CA ASN A 54 22.29 -17.31 -2.38
C ASN A 54 21.15 -16.49 -3.00
N ILE A 55 19.92 -16.86 -2.66
CA ILE A 55 18.73 -16.09 -3.00
C ILE A 55 18.43 -15.19 -1.80
N MET A 56 18.79 -13.92 -1.95
CA MET A 56 18.59 -12.87 -0.95
C MET A 56 17.37 -12.01 -1.29
N PHE A 57 16.55 -11.69 -0.29
CA PHE A 57 15.52 -10.65 -0.36
C PHE A 57 15.81 -9.62 0.73
N GLY A 58 16.14 -8.39 0.32
CA GLY A 58 16.73 -7.41 1.24
C GLY A 58 18.01 -7.99 1.87
N ASN A 59 18.09 -7.98 3.20
CA ASN A 59 19.22 -8.53 3.93
C ASN A 59 19.00 -9.99 4.39
N GLU A 60 17.93 -10.64 3.96
CA GLU A 60 17.59 -11.99 4.39
C GLU A 60 17.83 -13.04 3.30
N ARG A 61 18.48 -14.16 3.66
CA ARG A 61 18.59 -15.33 2.79
C ARG A 61 17.30 -16.15 2.86
N VAL A 62 16.60 -16.28 1.75
CA VAL A 62 15.36 -17.09 1.66
C VAL A 62 15.60 -18.47 1.06
N GLY A 63 16.72 -18.65 0.38
CA GLY A 63 17.13 -19.90 -0.24
C GLY A 63 18.51 -19.83 -0.89
N ARG A 64 18.88 -20.88 -1.60
CA ARG A 64 20.06 -20.94 -2.45
C ARG A 64 19.80 -21.78 -3.69
N VAL A 65 20.44 -21.41 -4.78
CA VAL A 65 20.51 -22.20 -6.01
C VAL A 65 21.82 -22.99 -5.95
N ILE A 66 21.74 -24.28 -6.23
CA ILE A 66 22.88 -25.17 -6.42
C ILE A 66 22.82 -25.67 -7.85
N ILE A 67 23.89 -25.45 -8.59
CA ILE A 67 24.01 -25.88 -9.98
C ILE A 67 25.18 -26.84 -10.10
N SER A 68 25.00 -27.93 -10.85
CA SER A 68 26.07 -28.87 -11.16
C SER A 68 26.07 -29.28 -12.63
N THR A 69 27.17 -29.86 -13.10
CA THR A 69 27.24 -30.48 -14.43
C THR A 69 26.31 -31.69 -14.54
N GLN A 70 25.94 -32.05 -15.77
CA GLN A 70 25.20 -33.28 -16.11
C GLN A 70 25.94 -34.08 -17.17
N ASN A 71 25.82 -35.41 -17.09
CA ASN A 71 26.17 -36.36 -18.16
C ASN A 71 27.62 -36.18 -18.67
N GLY A 72 28.55 -35.77 -17.80
CA GLY A 72 29.94 -35.56 -18.19
C GLY A 72 30.18 -34.40 -19.16
N VAL A 73 29.23 -33.47 -19.32
CA VAL A 73 29.47 -32.21 -20.05
C VAL A 73 30.35 -31.31 -19.16
N PRO A 74 31.62 -31.08 -19.52
CA PRO A 74 32.49 -30.24 -18.70
C PRO A 74 32.02 -28.77 -18.81
N LYS A 75 31.92 -28.13 -17.64
CA LYS A 75 31.70 -26.69 -17.50
C LYS A 75 32.80 -26.13 -16.62
N THR A 76 33.21 -24.90 -16.91
CA THR A 76 34.15 -24.17 -16.04
C THR A 76 33.46 -23.68 -14.78
N ASP A 77 34.23 -23.41 -13.73
CA ASP A 77 33.71 -22.81 -12.50
C ASP A 77 33.04 -21.45 -12.77
N ASP A 78 33.57 -20.68 -13.74
CA ASP A 78 33.01 -19.40 -14.18
C ASP A 78 31.64 -19.58 -14.86
N GLU A 79 31.49 -20.56 -15.75
CA GLU A 79 30.20 -20.89 -16.40
C GLU A 79 29.15 -21.34 -15.37
N LEU A 80 29.53 -22.19 -14.42
CA LEU A 80 28.63 -22.66 -13.36
C LEU A 80 28.22 -21.52 -12.43
N SER A 81 29.15 -20.65 -12.07
CA SER A 81 28.89 -19.48 -11.21
C SER A 81 27.99 -18.48 -11.93
N ALA A 82 28.24 -18.20 -13.21
CA ALA A 82 27.37 -17.34 -14.02
C ALA A 82 25.95 -17.92 -14.15
N ALA A 83 25.83 -19.24 -14.36
CA ALA A 83 24.54 -19.90 -14.40
C ALA A 83 23.82 -19.82 -13.04
N ALA A 84 24.53 -20.05 -11.93
CA ALA A 84 23.97 -19.96 -10.59
C ALA A 84 23.45 -18.55 -10.28
N PHE A 85 24.21 -17.53 -10.69
CA PHE A 85 23.81 -16.13 -10.61
C PHE A 85 22.53 -15.85 -11.41
N ILE A 86 22.50 -16.20 -12.70
CA ILE A 86 21.34 -15.94 -13.58
C ILE A 86 20.08 -16.62 -13.05
N VAL A 87 20.18 -17.87 -12.58
CA VAL A 87 19.04 -18.59 -12.01
C VAL A 87 18.58 -17.90 -10.72
N ALA A 88 19.50 -17.55 -9.82
CA ALA A 88 19.15 -16.88 -8.58
C ALA A 88 18.50 -15.51 -8.84
N ASP A 89 18.99 -14.76 -9.81
CA ASP A 89 18.46 -13.46 -10.21
C ASP A 89 17.08 -13.57 -10.90
N GLY A 90 16.90 -14.55 -11.79
CA GLY A 90 15.60 -14.85 -12.39
C GLY A 90 14.56 -15.24 -11.34
N ILE A 91 14.95 -16.03 -10.34
CA ILE A 91 14.07 -16.36 -9.21
C ILE A 91 13.74 -15.10 -8.39
N LYS A 92 14.73 -14.24 -8.10
CA LYS A 92 14.47 -12.96 -7.40
C LYS A 92 13.45 -12.11 -8.16
N SER A 93 13.63 -11.99 -9.48
CA SER A 93 12.77 -11.20 -10.36
C SER A 93 11.32 -11.70 -10.37
N VAL A 94 11.11 -13.01 -10.54
CA VAL A 94 9.75 -13.59 -10.53
C VAL A 94 9.09 -13.48 -9.15
N ALA A 95 9.85 -13.64 -8.05
CA ALA A 95 9.29 -13.48 -6.72
C ALA A 95 8.95 -12.02 -6.41
N LEU A 96 9.72 -11.06 -6.95
CA LEU A 96 9.39 -9.65 -6.88
C LEU A 96 8.09 -9.35 -7.65
N ALA A 97 7.93 -9.88 -8.86
CA ALA A 97 6.71 -9.74 -9.65
C ALA A 97 5.47 -10.32 -8.91
N ASN A 98 5.58 -11.51 -8.33
CA ASN A 98 4.50 -12.12 -7.54
C ASN A 98 4.13 -11.28 -6.29
N ARG A 99 5.10 -10.57 -5.70
CA ARG A 99 4.82 -9.64 -4.59
C ARG A 99 4.07 -8.40 -5.07
N PHE A 100 4.46 -7.84 -6.22
CA PHE A 100 3.76 -6.73 -6.84
C PHE A 100 2.32 -7.12 -7.18
N GLU A 101 2.08 -8.30 -7.74
CA GLU A 101 0.73 -8.80 -8.03
C GLU A 101 -0.13 -8.90 -6.77
N LYS A 102 0.38 -9.53 -5.70
CA LYS A 102 -0.34 -9.60 -4.41
C LYS A 102 -0.60 -8.22 -3.81
N MET A 103 0.33 -7.29 -3.96
CA MET A 103 0.16 -5.92 -3.47
C MET A 103 -0.93 -5.19 -4.25
N LYS A 104 -0.99 -5.38 -5.58
CA LYS A 104 -2.07 -4.89 -6.44
C LYS A 104 -3.42 -5.46 -6.03
N GLU A 105 -3.52 -6.77 -5.85
CA GLU A 105 -4.75 -7.42 -5.38
C GLU A 105 -5.21 -6.86 -4.02
N ALA A 106 -4.30 -6.68 -3.07
CA ALA A 106 -4.61 -6.10 -1.77
C ALA A 106 -5.07 -4.64 -1.90
N PHE A 107 -4.47 -3.88 -2.82
CA PHE A 107 -4.90 -2.51 -3.08
C PHE A 107 -6.30 -2.45 -3.67
N ASP A 108 -6.56 -3.21 -4.74
CA ASP A 108 -7.87 -3.25 -5.39
C ASP A 108 -8.96 -3.78 -4.48
N GLY A 109 -8.65 -4.81 -3.68
CA GLY A 109 -9.61 -5.46 -2.79
C GLY A 109 -9.87 -4.73 -1.49
N VAL A 110 -8.91 -3.94 -0.98
CA VAL A 110 -9.00 -3.32 0.34
C VAL A 110 -8.85 -1.80 0.26
N ILE A 111 -7.76 -1.30 -0.33
CA ILE A 111 -7.44 0.13 -0.24
C ILE A 111 -8.40 0.96 -1.08
N LYS A 112 -8.67 0.56 -2.33
CA LYS A 112 -9.59 1.26 -3.23
C LYS A 112 -11.01 1.42 -2.65
N PRO A 113 -11.70 0.36 -2.19
CA PRO A 113 -13.04 0.53 -1.63
C PRO A 113 -13.05 1.34 -0.31
N GLU A 114 -12.00 1.23 0.52
CA GLU A 114 -11.91 2.06 1.73
C GLU A 114 -11.65 3.54 1.39
N LEU A 115 -10.88 3.83 0.35
CA LEU A 115 -10.68 5.19 -0.16
C LEU A 115 -11.98 5.80 -0.68
N GLU A 116 -12.80 5.03 -1.40
CA GLU A 116 -14.14 5.45 -1.85
C GLU A 116 -15.07 5.74 -0.66
N LYS A 117 -15.15 4.84 0.33
CA LYS A 117 -15.96 5.04 1.54
C LYS A 117 -15.52 6.29 2.31
N ALA A 118 -14.23 6.49 2.42
CA ALA A 118 -13.69 7.60 3.18
C ALA A 118 -13.88 8.93 2.41
N ASN A 119 -13.80 8.93 1.07
CA ASN A 119 -14.24 10.06 0.24
C ASN A 119 -15.71 10.41 0.45
N GLN A 120 -16.60 9.40 0.49
CA GLN A 120 -18.01 9.61 0.79
C GLN A 120 -18.21 10.20 2.19
N SER A 121 -17.45 9.73 3.18
CA SER A 121 -17.49 10.26 4.55
C SER A 121 -17.07 11.73 4.60
N VAL A 122 -16.05 12.12 3.82
CA VAL A 122 -15.63 13.52 3.68
C VAL A 122 -16.76 14.38 3.09
N ILE A 123 -17.43 13.92 2.03
CA ILE A 123 -18.59 14.62 1.44
C ILE A 123 -19.69 14.82 2.50
N ASP A 124 -20.00 13.78 3.27
CA ASP A 124 -21.01 13.84 4.33
C ASP A 124 -20.63 14.81 5.44
N ILE A 125 -19.36 14.84 5.86
CA ILE A 125 -18.83 15.77 6.87
C ILE A 125 -18.96 17.21 6.38
N THR A 126 -18.49 17.51 5.16
CA THR A 126 -18.61 18.84 4.55
C THR A 126 -20.08 19.28 4.48
N GLY A 127 -20.98 18.38 4.05
CA GLY A 127 -22.41 18.68 3.98
C GLY A 127 -23.04 18.95 5.35
N ARG A 128 -22.60 18.27 6.41
CA ARG A 128 -23.05 18.51 7.79
C ARG A 128 -22.48 19.81 8.35
N ALA A 129 -21.19 20.07 8.13
CA ALA A 129 -20.54 21.32 8.55
C ALA A 129 -21.25 22.53 7.93
N LYS A 130 -21.59 22.47 6.64
CA LYS A 130 -22.32 23.54 5.97
C LYS A 130 -23.70 23.80 6.57
N LYS A 131 -24.45 22.73 6.87
CA LYS A 131 -25.76 22.86 7.54
C LYS A 131 -25.62 23.49 8.93
N LEU A 132 -24.56 23.17 9.65
CA LEU A 132 -24.28 23.75 10.97
C LEU A 132 -23.87 25.22 10.89
N GLU A 133 -23.12 25.62 9.87
CA GLU A 133 -22.81 27.02 9.56
C GLU A 133 -24.08 27.83 9.26
N ASP A 134 -25.01 27.27 8.48
CA ASP A 134 -26.31 27.88 8.21
C ASP A 134 -27.13 28.06 9.50
N ILE A 135 -27.09 27.07 10.41
CA ILE A 135 -27.74 27.14 11.72
C ILE A 135 -27.11 28.24 12.57
N ALA A 136 -25.78 28.29 12.68
CA ALA A 136 -25.05 29.32 13.41
C ALA A 136 -25.37 30.73 12.88
N SER A 137 -25.48 30.88 11.56
CA SER A 137 -25.86 32.15 10.92
C SER A 137 -27.28 32.58 11.30
N LYS A 138 -28.24 31.64 11.29
CA LYS A 138 -29.63 31.91 11.72
C LYS A 138 -29.70 32.24 13.22
N GLN A 139 -28.95 31.52 14.05
CA GLN A 139 -28.84 31.81 15.48
C GLN A 139 -28.29 33.22 15.71
N ASN A 140 -27.22 33.61 15.00
CA ASN A 140 -26.67 34.96 15.09
C ASN A 140 -27.73 36.04 14.75
N ILE A 141 -28.53 35.84 13.71
CA ILE A 141 -29.65 36.76 13.37
C ILE A 141 -30.70 36.81 14.50
N LEU A 142 -31.09 35.65 15.05
CA LEU A 142 -32.03 35.59 16.16
C LEU A 142 -31.50 36.32 17.40
N THR A 143 -30.22 36.16 17.71
CA THR A 143 -29.58 36.82 18.86
C THR A 143 -29.46 38.33 18.66
N LEU A 144 -29.27 38.79 17.43
CA LEU A 144 -29.31 40.21 17.09
C LEU A 144 -30.72 40.78 17.33
N ASN A 145 -31.76 40.10 16.85
CA ASN A 145 -33.15 40.51 17.07
C ASN A 145 -33.48 40.55 18.57
N ALA A 146 -33.04 39.53 19.33
CA ALA A 146 -33.21 39.50 20.79
C ALA A 146 -32.46 40.66 21.48
N SER A 147 -31.25 40.99 21.02
CA SER A 147 -30.48 42.12 21.54
C SER A 147 -31.17 43.47 21.29
N ILE A 148 -31.78 43.65 20.11
CA ILE A 148 -32.57 44.84 19.76
C ILE A 148 -33.80 44.96 20.65
N GLU A 149 -34.55 43.87 20.84
CA GLU A 149 -35.76 43.90 21.67
C GLU A 149 -35.42 44.09 23.16
N ALA A 150 -34.32 43.52 23.63
CA ALA A 150 -33.79 43.77 24.97
C ALA A 150 -33.42 45.25 25.17
N ALA A 151 -32.78 45.88 24.19
CA ALA A 151 -32.48 47.32 24.23
C ALA A 151 -33.77 48.17 24.22
N ARG A 152 -34.77 47.76 23.45
CA ARG A 152 -36.09 48.43 23.38
C ARG A 152 -36.86 48.39 24.70
N ALA A 153 -36.71 47.31 25.46
CA ALA A 153 -37.28 47.17 26.80
C ALA A 153 -36.54 48.00 27.89
N GLY A 154 -35.44 48.68 27.54
CA GLY A 154 -34.70 49.54 28.44
C GLY A 154 -34.14 48.79 29.65
N THR A 155 -34.38 49.30 30.86
CA THR A 155 -33.88 48.68 32.11
C THR A 155 -34.47 47.30 32.37
N ALA A 156 -35.71 47.04 31.93
CA ALA A 156 -36.35 45.73 32.07
C ALA A 156 -35.70 44.65 31.17
N GLY A 157 -35.03 45.07 30.09
CA GLY A 157 -34.35 44.17 29.15
C GLY A 157 -32.86 43.93 29.44
N ALA A 158 -32.27 44.59 30.44
CA ALA A 158 -30.82 44.58 30.66
C ALA A 158 -30.23 43.16 30.82
N GLY A 159 -30.93 42.26 31.54
CA GLY A 159 -30.49 40.87 31.69
C GLY A 159 -30.59 40.07 30.37
N PHE A 160 -31.63 40.30 29.58
CA PHE A 160 -31.80 39.66 28.28
C PHE A 160 -30.75 40.13 27.27
N ALA A 161 -30.32 41.40 27.34
CA ALA A 161 -29.26 41.92 26.48
C ALA A 161 -27.93 41.17 26.68
N VAL A 162 -27.58 40.84 27.93
CA VAL A 162 -26.36 40.06 28.25
C VAL A 162 -26.45 38.66 27.65
N VAL A 163 -27.58 37.97 27.83
CA VAL A 163 -27.79 36.62 27.29
C VAL A 163 -27.73 36.63 25.77
N ALA A 164 -28.40 37.59 25.13
CA ALA A 164 -28.41 37.71 23.67
C ALA A 164 -27.00 37.96 23.10
N HIS A 165 -26.19 38.78 23.78
CA HIS A 165 -24.80 39.01 23.39
C HIS A 165 -23.96 37.72 23.47
N GLN A 166 -24.02 37.00 24.60
CA GLN A 166 -23.29 35.73 24.77
C GLN A 166 -23.71 34.67 23.75
N MET A 167 -25.00 34.56 23.44
CA MET A 167 -25.49 33.65 22.41
C MET A 167 -25.01 34.04 21.01
N GLY A 168 -24.91 35.35 20.72
CA GLY A 168 -24.36 35.84 19.45
C GLY A 168 -22.89 35.49 19.28
N ASP A 169 -22.09 35.65 20.34
CA ASP A 169 -20.68 35.28 20.33
C ASP A 169 -20.48 33.76 20.19
N MET A 170 -21.31 32.96 20.88
CA MET A 170 -21.32 31.50 20.74
C MET A 170 -21.69 31.06 19.31
N SER A 171 -22.64 31.75 18.67
CA SER A 171 -23.04 31.48 17.28
C SER A 171 -21.89 31.75 16.32
N LYS A 172 -21.19 32.88 16.47
CA LYS A 172 -20.01 33.21 15.65
C LYS A 172 -18.87 32.21 15.85
N SER A 173 -18.58 31.86 17.10
CA SER A 173 -17.56 30.86 17.42
C SER A 173 -17.90 29.50 16.82
N SER A 174 -19.18 29.10 16.85
CA SER A 174 -19.64 27.84 16.24
C SER A 174 -19.45 27.87 14.72
N GLY A 175 -19.82 28.98 14.07
CA GLY A 175 -19.60 29.18 12.63
C GLY A 175 -18.13 29.04 12.23
N ALA A 176 -17.21 29.63 13.00
CA ALA A 176 -15.78 29.50 12.75
C ALA A 176 -15.30 28.04 12.83
N ILE A 177 -15.73 27.30 13.86
CA ILE A 177 -15.40 25.87 14.02
C ILE A 177 -15.91 25.05 12.83
N TYR A 178 -17.11 25.34 12.32
CA TYR A 178 -17.65 24.63 11.15
C TYR A 178 -16.85 24.90 9.88
N GLY A 179 -16.36 26.14 9.69
CA GLY A 179 -15.43 26.48 8.61
C GLY A 179 -14.09 25.74 8.71
N ASP A 180 -13.55 25.60 9.93
CA ASP A 180 -12.33 24.83 10.15
C ASP A 180 -12.53 23.34 9.82
N ILE A 181 -13.68 22.75 10.18
CA ILE A 181 -14.04 21.37 9.81
C ILE A 181 -14.11 21.21 8.28
N GLU A 182 -14.66 22.19 7.56
CA GLU A 182 -14.72 22.16 6.09
C GLU A 182 -13.30 22.16 5.48
N LYS A 183 -12.40 22.98 6.03
CA LYS A 183 -11.00 23.03 5.60
C LYS A 183 -10.27 21.70 5.87
N ASP A 184 -10.48 21.11 7.04
CA ASP A 184 -9.88 19.82 7.39
C ASP A 184 -10.40 18.70 6.48
N ALA A 185 -11.71 18.70 6.18
CA ALA A 185 -12.32 17.78 5.23
C ALA A 185 -11.74 17.94 3.81
N HIS A 186 -11.48 19.17 3.37
CA HIS A 186 -10.81 19.44 2.10
C HIS A 186 -9.38 18.88 2.07
N ASN A 187 -8.60 19.11 3.12
CA ASN A 187 -7.24 18.58 3.23
C ASN A 187 -7.23 17.04 3.18
N LEU A 188 -8.18 16.40 3.86
CA LEU A 188 -8.34 14.94 3.79
C LEU A 188 -8.61 14.47 2.36
N LYS A 189 -9.49 15.17 1.63
CA LYS A 189 -9.78 14.87 0.21
C LYS A 189 -8.52 14.96 -0.66
N GLU A 190 -7.68 15.96 -0.46
CA GLU A 190 -6.42 16.09 -1.22
C GLU A 190 -5.46 14.94 -0.92
N ILE A 191 -5.31 14.56 0.35
CA ILE A 191 -4.46 13.44 0.76
C ILE A 191 -4.96 12.15 0.10
N MET A 192 -6.27 11.94 0.08
CA MET A 192 -6.91 10.79 -0.57
C MET A 192 -6.69 10.78 -2.08
N GLY A 193 -6.77 11.94 -2.73
CA GLY A 193 -6.43 12.09 -4.14
C GLY A 193 -4.99 11.65 -4.43
N LYS A 194 -4.02 12.14 -3.65
CA LYS A 194 -2.61 11.76 -3.78
C LYS A 194 -2.36 10.26 -3.58
N ILE A 195 -3.07 9.63 -2.63
CA ILE A 195 -3.00 8.17 -2.43
C ILE A 195 -3.57 7.44 -3.64
N GLY A 196 -4.67 7.92 -4.21
CA GLY A 196 -5.26 7.35 -5.43
C GLY A 196 -4.34 7.47 -6.64
N ASP A 197 -3.71 8.63 -6.83
CA ASP A 197 -2.84 8.90 -7.98
C ASP A 197 -1.53 8.11 -7.92
N ALA A 198 -0.89 8.04 -6.74
CA ALA A 198 0.37 7.31 -6.56
C ALA A 198 0.27 5.81 -6.88
N VAL A 199 -0.94 5.25 -6.88
CA VAL A 199 -1.16 3.85 -7.26
C VAL A 199 -1.58 3.70 -8.72
N ARG A 200 -2.13 4.75 -9.32
CA ARG A 200 -2.53 4.74 -10.74
C ARG A 200 -1.35 4.91 -11.68
N GLU A 201 -0.29 5.60 -11.27
CA GLU A 201 0.95 5.73 -12.05
C GLU A 201 1.64 4.37 -12.33
N ASP A 202 1.37 3.32 -11.55
CA ASP A 202 1.85 1.94 -11.81
C ASP A 202 1.03 1.22 -12.91
N GLU A 203 -0.18 1.70 -13.26
CA GLU A 203 -1.03 1.06 -14.30
C GLU A 203 -0.71 1.54 -15.73
N GLU A 204 -0.13 2.73 -15.91
CA GLU A 204 0.19 3.28 -17.24
C GLU A 204 1.47 2.70 -17.86
N TYR A 205 2.29 1.96 -17.11
CA TYR A 205 3.47 1.27 -17.64
C TYR A 205 3.21 -0.15 -18.18
N ASP A 206 1.99 -0.68 -17.98
CA ASP A 206 1.60 -2.05 -18.35
C ASP A 206 0.74 -2.13 -19.65
N GLN A 207 0.60 -1.02 -20.39
CA GLN A 207 -0.02 -0.96 -21.73
C GLN A 207 1.01 -0.68 -22.83
#